data_AF-A0A970SR90-F1
#
_entry.id   AF-A0A970SR90-F1
#
_cell.length_a   1.000
_cell.length_b   1.000
_cell.length_c   1.000
_cell.angle_alpha   90.00
_cell.angle_beta   90.00
_cell.angle_gamma   90.00
#
_symmetry.space_group_name_H-M   'P 1'
#
loop_
_entity.id
_entity.type
_entity.pdbx_description
1 polymer ?
#
loop_
_entity_poly.entity_id
_entity_poly.type
_entity_poly.pdbx_seq_one_letter_code
_entity_poly.pdbx_strand_id
1 'polypeptide(L)'
;MKTPTLTITRQYLAAIKKSERKYVTSESLSKEIGIFPDVITDTLAYFDPLVKMDYTYDLRELLPILEEYIEKTVAAREKQKRPRLTATIKETTGYDSIEDFVFQKYIFKSSGLFNYDATLNDKDLRILKKLINLEQADRRSKKKKK
;
A
#
# COMPACT_ATOMS: atom_id res chain seq x y z
N MET A 1 8.86 -17.53 12.61
CA MET A 1 8.40 -17.86 11.23
C MET A 1 8.05 -16.57 10.52
N LYS A 2 8.49 -16.41 9.26
CA LYS A 2 8.24 -15.19 8.48
C LYS A 2 6.86 -15.30 7.85
N THR A 3 5.98 -14.32 8.07
CA THR A 3 4.66 -14.31 7.46
C THR A 3 4.78 -14.23 5.94
N PRO A 4 4.17 -15.16 5.19
CA PRO A 4 4.25 -15.15 3.73
C PRO A 4 3.50 -13.94 3.16
N THR A 5 4.05 -13.34 2.11
CA THR A 5 3.36 -12.24 1.43
C THR A 5 2.27 -12.78 0.51
N LEU A 6 1.16 -12.03 0.37
CA LEU A 6 0.03 -12.41 -0.50
C LEU A 6 0.47 -12.81 -1.92
N THR A 7 1.47 -12.11 -2.46
CA THR A 7 2.00 -12.35 -3.82
C THR A 7 2.66 -13.73 -3.91
N ILE A 8 3.48 -14.07 -2.91
CA ILE A 8 4.19 -15.35 -2.83
C ILE A 8 3.18 -16.50 -2.63
N THR A 9 2.21 -16.34 -1.73
CA THR A 9 1.17 -17.35 -1.50
C THR A 9 0.35 -17.63 -2.76
N ARG A 10 -0.02 -16.59 -3.53
CA ARG A 10 -0.70 -16.75 -4.83
C ARG A 10 0.15 -17.45 -5.86
N GLN A 11 1.44 -17.14 -5.92
CA GLN A 11 2.38 -17.78 -6.83
C GLN A 11 2.48 -19.28 -6.56
N TYR A 12 2.62 -19.68 -5.29
CA TYR A 12 2.66 -21.10 -4.93
C TYR A 12 1.35 -21.81 -5.19
N LEU A 13 0.21 -21.21 -4.84
CA LEU A 13 -1.09 -21.79 -5.14
C LEU A 13 -1.30 -21.99 -6.64
N ALA A 14 -0.95 -21.00 -7.47
CA ALA A 14 -1.07 -21.10 -8.92
C ALA A 14 -0.16 -22.21 -9.48
N ALA A 15 1.06 -22.33 -8.98
CA ALA A 15 2.00 -23.35 -9.42
C ALA A 15 1.56 -24.77 -9.01
N ILE A 16 1.14 -24.97 -7.76
CA ILE A 16 0.63 -26.27 -7.27
C ILE A 16 -0.58 -26.70 -8.10
N LYS A 17 -1.51 -25.78 -8.40
CA LYS A 17 -2.68 -26.06 -9.26
C LYS A 17 -2.34 -26.32 -10.72
N LYS A 18 -1.30 -25.66 -11.25
CA LYS A 18 -0.86 -25.82 -12.63
C LYS A 18 -0.15 -27.16 -12.84
N SER A 19 0.48 -27.71 -11.81
CA SER A 19 1.18 -28.99 -11.90
C SER A 19 0.21 -30.13 -12.28
N GLU A 20 0.55 -30.88 -13.32
CA GLU A 20 -0.24 -32.03 -13.78
C GLU A 20 0.02 -33.29 -12.93
N ARG A 21 1.03 -33.25 -12.05
CA ARG A 21 1.48 -34.38 -11.25
C ARG A 21 0.50 -34.71 -10.14
N LYS A 22 0.24 -35.99 -9.90
CA LYS A 22 -0.67 -36.42 -8.82
C LYS A 22 -0.21 -35.95 -7.43
N TYR A 23 1.11 -35.99 -7.19
CA TYR A 23 1.77 -35.57 -5.95
C TYR A 23 2.77 -34.47 -6.25
N VAL A 24 2.80 -33.43 -5.41
CA VAL A 24 3.66 -32.26 -5.59
C VAL A 24 4.52 -32.08 -4.37
N THR A 25 5.81 -32.40 -4.49
CA THR A 25 6.80 -32.14 -3.43
C THR A 25 7.46 -30.78 -3.61
N SER A 26 8.15 -30.29 -2.57
CA SER A 26 8.92 -29.04 -2.62
C SER A 26 9.99 -29.02 -3.72
N GLU A 27 10.64 -30.16 -3.99
CA GLU A 27 11.60 -30.29 -5.10
C GLU A 27 10.93 -30.17 -6.47
N SER A 28 9.75 -30.78 -6.64
CA SER A 28 9.03 -30.70 -7.90
C SER A 28 8.55 -29.28 -8.18
N LEU A 29 8.02 -28.61 -7.16
CA LEU A 29 7.57 -27.23 -7.24
C LEU A 29 8.76 -26.27 -7.47
N SER A 30 9.91 -26.56 -6.86
CA SER A 30 11.15 -25.83 -7.08
C SER A 30 11.57 -25.82 -8.55
N LYS A 31 11.50 -26.98 -9.22
CA LYS A 31 11.82 -27.11 -10.65
C LYS A 31 10.86 -26.33 -11.54
N GLU A 32 9.59 -26.20 -11.15
CA GLU A 32 8.57 -25.48 -11.92
C GLU A 32 8.66 -23.95 -11.78
N ILE A 33 8.96 -23.45 -10.57
CA ILE A 33 8.95 -22.00 -10.28
C ILE A 33 10.36 -21.40 -10.32
N GLY A 34 11.40 -22.22 -10.22
CA GLY A 34 12.80 -21.76 -10.13
C GLY A 34 13.18 -21.18 -8.77
N ILE A 35 12.48 -21.58 -7.69
CA ILE A 35 12.76 -21.16 -6.32
C ILE A 35 13.34 -22.35 -5.56
N PHE A 36 14.35 -22.14 -4.71
CA PHE A 36 14.95 -23.22 -3.93
C PHE A 36 13.94 -23.94 -3.03
N PRO A 37 14.01 -25.28 -2.91
CA PRO A 37 13.09 -26.05 -2.07
C PRO A 37 13.06 -25.57 -0.62
N ASP A 38 14.21 -25.19 -0.06
CA ASP A 38 14.33 -24.67 1.31
C ASP A 38 13.48 -23.41 1.53
N VAL A 39 13.45 -22.51 0.56
CA VAL A 39 12.66 -21.27 0.63
C VAL A 39 11.17 -21.59 0.54
N ILE A 40 10.79 -22.57 -0.28
CA ILE A 40 9.41 -23.04 -0.41
C ILE A 40 8.97 -23.69 0.91
N THR A 41 9.77 -24.57 1.49
CA THR A 41 9.43 -25.23 2.76
C THR A 41 9.39 -24.23 3.92
N ASP A 42 10.32 -23.28 4.01
CA ASP A 42 10.30 -22.26 5.06
C ASP A 42 9.07 -21.33 4.98
N THR A 43 8.57 -21.06 3.77
CA THR A 43 7.36 -20.25 3.59
C THR A 43 6.09 -21.05 3.83
N LEU A 44 6.03 -22.31 3.38
CA LEU A 44 4.90 -23.19 3.58
C LEU A 44 4.80 -23.74 5.01
N ALA A 45 5.92 -23.78 5.75
CA ALA A 45 5.97 -24.13 7.17
C ALA A 45 5.15 -23.19 8.06
N TYR A 46 4.77 -22.00 7.55
CA TYR A 46 3.83 -21.12 8.22
C TYR A 46 2.41 -21.73 8.31
N PHE A 47 2.01 -22.53 7.31
CA PHE A 47 0.70 -23.16 7.23
C PHE A 47 0.69 -24.53 7.87
N ASP A 48 1.73 -25.32 7.61
CA ASP A 48 1.94 -26.61 8.25
C ASP A 48 3.44 -26.85 8.51
N PRO A 49 3.89 -26.93 9.77
CA PRO A 49 5.27 -27.23 10.13
C PRO A 49 5.78 -28.57 9.57
N LEU A 50 4.90 -29.53 9.26
CA LEU A 50 5.26 -30.85 8.77
C LEU A 50 6.02 -30.80 7.44
N VAL A 51 5.73 -29.80 6.60
CA VAL A 51 6.40 -29.55 5.31
C VAL A 51 7.91 -29.39 5.45
N LYS A 52 8.38 -28.94 6.62
CA LYS A 52 9.81 -28.77 6.90
C LYS A 52 10.49 -30.06 7.36
N MET A 53 9.71 -31.01 7.89
CA MET A 53 10.22 -32.27 8.44
C MET A 53 10.17 -33.40 7.40
N ASP A 54 9.16 -33.39 6.53
CA ASP A 54 8.96 -34.38 5.49
C ASP A 54 9.16 -33.78 4.09
N TYR A 55 10.26 -34.15 3.45
CA TYR A 55 10.59 -33.72 2.08
C TYR A 55 9.70 -34.36 1.00
N THR A 56 8.99 -35.43 1.34
CA THR A 56 8.06 -36.14 0.46
C THR A 56 6.61 -35.71 0.63
N TYR A 57 6.37 -34.75 1.53
CA TYR A 57 5.05 -34.21 1.81
C TYR A 57 4.35 -33.67 0.55
N ASP A 58 3.07 -34.00 0.40
CA ASP A 58 2.27 -33.55 -0.73
C ASP A 58 1.71 -32.14 -0.48
N LEU A 59 2.29 -31.16 -1.16
CA LEU A 59 1.90 -29.75 -1.05
C LEU A 59 0.46 -29.47 -1.51
N ARG A 60 -0.20 -30.43 -2.18
CA ARG A 60 -1.61 -30.33 -2.56
C ARG A 60 -2.55 -30.30 -1.36
N GLU A 61 -2.17 -30.93 -0.25
CA GLU A 61 -2.95 -30.91 0.99
C GLU A 61 -3.09 -29.49 1.57
N LEU A 62 -2.15 -28.59 1.24
CA LEU A 62 -2.16 -27.20 1.70
C LEU A 62 -3.05 -26.27 0.86
N LEU A 63 -3.53 -26.72 -0.30
CA LEU A 63 -4.38 -25.90 -1.19
C LEU A 63 -5.56 -25.21 -0.47
N PRO A 64 -6.42 -25.91 0.31
CA PRO A 64 -7.53 -25.26 0.99
C PRO A 64 -7.07 -24.19 1.98
N ILE A 65 -5.97 -24.43 2.68
CA ILE A 65 -5.42 -23.48 3.68
C ILE A 65 -4.87 -22.24 2.98
N LEU A 66 -4.18 -22.42 1.84
CA LEU A 66 -3.66 -21.32 1.02
C LEU A 66 -4.79 -20.45 0.45
N GLU A 67 -5.87 -21.06 -0.01
CA GLU A 67 -7.08 -20.37 -0.50
C GLU A 67 -7.71 -19.52 0.59
N GLU A 68 -7.97 -20.12 1.75
CA GLU A 68 -8.58 -19.44 2.90
C GLU A 68 -7.71 -18.25 3.38
N TYR A 69 -6.39 -18.43 3.40
CA TYR A 69 -5.46 -17.36 3.76
C TYR A 69 -5.52 -16.19 2.77
N ILE A 70 -5.58 -16.48 1.47
CA ILE A 70 -5.69 -15.45 0.42
C ILE A 70 -7.01 -14.68 0.58
N GLU A 71 -8.12 -15.36 0.84
CA GLU A 71 -9.42 -14.72 1.03
C GLU A 71 -9.43 -13.81 2.26
N LYS A 72 -8.96 -14.30 3.41
CA LYS A 72 -8.87 -13.52 4.66
C LYS A 72 -8.01 -12.27 4.48
N THR A 73 -6.87 -12.40 3.81
CA THR A 73 -5.94 -11.28 3.61
C THR A 73 -6.45 -10.26 2.58
N VAL A 74 -7.19 -10.69 1.56
CA VAL A 74 -7.87 -9.79 0.61
C VAL A 74 -8.99 -9.03 1.33
N ALA A 75 -9.86 -9.73 2.07
CA ALA A 75 -10.94 -9.11 2.84
C ALA A 75 -10.43 -8.10 3.88
N ALA A 76 -9.30 -8.40 4.53
CA ALA A 76 -8.65 -7.47 5.45
C ALA A 76 -8.13 -6.19 4.76
N ARG A 77 -7.61 -6.31 3.53
CA ARG A 77 -7.12 -5.15 2.75
C ARG A 77 -8.24 -4.25 2.26
N GLU A 78 -9.39 -4.81 1.90
CA GLU A 78 -10.54 -4.01 1.45
C GLU A 78 -11.07 -3.12 2.57
N LYS A 79 -11.16 -3.65 3.79
CA LYS A 79 -11.56 -2.90 4.98
C LYS A 79 -10.60 -1.77 5.34
N GLN A 80 -9.34 -1.84 4.91
CA GLN A 80 -8.30 -0.85 5.21
C GLN A 80 -8.07 0.22 4.13
N LYS A 81 -8.81 0.20 3.01
CA LYS A 81 -8.72 1.28 2.01
C LYS A 81 -9.32 2.57 2.58
N ARG A 82 -8.54 3.30 3.39
CA ARG A 82 -8.86 4.67 3.77
C ARG A 82 -8.97 5.50 2.49
N PRO A 83 -10.01 6.33 2.34
CA PRO A 83 -10.15 7.17 1.16
C PRO A 83 -8.89 8.04 1.02
N ARG A 84 -8.24 8.00 -0.14
CA ARG A 84 -7.16 8.92 -0.47
C ARG A 84 -7.76 10.32 -0.56
N LEU A 85 -7.68 11.08 0.54
CA LEU A 85 -8.00 12.51 0.58
C LEU A 85 -6.95 13.30 -0.23
N THR A 86 -6.98 13.16 -1.54
CA THR A 86 -6.07 13.90 -2.42
C THR A 86 -6.70 15.26 -2.66
N ALA A 87 -6.00 16.34 -2.27
CA ALA A 87 -6.46 17.70 -2.55
C ALA A 87 -6.53 17.89 -4.07
N THR A 88 -7.75 17.95 -4.60
CA THR A 88 -8.00 18.08 -6.03
C THR A 88 -7.55 19.45 -6.52
N ILE A 89 -7.10 19.55 -7.79
CA ILE A 89 -6.65 20.82 -8.39
C ILE A 89 -7.71 21.93 -8.25
N LYS A 90 -8.99 21.56 -8.31
CA LYS A 90 -10.16 22.43 -8.14
C LYS A 90 -10.26 23.12 -6.77
N GLU A 91 -9.66 22.56 -5.71
CA GLU A 91 -9.66 23.18 -4.37
C GLU A 91 -8.52 24.22 -4.24
N THR A 92 -7.48 24.09 -5.05
CA THR A 92 -6.36 25.06 -5.11
C THR A 92 -6.66 26.28 -5.96
N THR A 93 -7.60 26.21 -6.92
CA THR A 93 -7.95 27.33 -7.81
C THR A 93 -8.77 28.42 -7.12
N GLY A 94 -9.19 28.21 -5.87
CA GLY A 94 -9.86 29.24 -5.08
C GLY A 94 -8.91 30.19 -4.34
N TYR A 95 -7.60 29.93 -4.39
CA TYR A 95 -6.58 30.73 -3.70
C TYR A 95 -5.41 30.99 -4.64
N ASP A 96 -5.20 32.27 -4.99
CA ASP A 96 -4.14 32.67 -5.92
C ASP A 96 -2.76 32.73 -5.23
N SER A 97 -2.73 32.97 -3.92
CA SER A 97 -1.51 33.11 -3.13
C SER A 97 -1.68 32.55 -1.71
N ILE A 98 -0.56 32.31 -1.02
CA ILE A 98 -0.54 31.93 0.40
C ILE A 98 -1.20 33.04 1.24
N GLU A 99 -0.96 34.30 0.88
CA GLU A 99 -1.58 35.44 1.54
C GLU A 99 -3.10 35.36 1.41
N ASP A 100 -3.62 35.19 0.19
CA ASP A 100 -5.06 35.05 -0.09
C ASP A 100 -5.70 33.89 0.69
N PHE A 101 -5.00 32.75 0.80
CA PHE A 101 -5.44 31.64 1.64
C PHE A 101 -5.55 32.01 3.13
N VAL A 102 -4.56 32.74 3.65
CA VAL A 102 -4.59 33.22 5.04
C VAL A 102 -5.70 34.26 5.23
N PHE A 103 -5.85 35.21 4.32
CA PHE A 103 -6.90 36.22 4.36
C PHE A 103 -8.29 35.58 4.37
N GLN A 104 -8.58 34.65 3.46
CA GLN A 104 -9.91 34.04 3.37
C GLN A 104 -10.27 33.12 4.55
N LYS A 105 -9.27 32.49 5.19
CA LYS A 105 -9.49 31.51 6.27
C LYS A 105 -9.39 32.09 7.67
N TYR A 106 -8.53 33.09 7.87
CA TYR A 106 -8.26 33.67 9.18
C TYR A 106 -8.90 35.03 9.42
N ILE A 107 -9.43 35.71 8.39
CA ILE A 107 -10.05 37.02 8.57
C ILE A 107 -11.57 36.91 8.47
N PHE A 108 -12.26 37.48 9.46
CA PHE A 108 -13.71 37.60 9.41
C PHE A 108 -14.12 38.52 8.26
N LYS A 109 -14.92 38.00 7.32
CA LYS A 109 -15.44 38.75 6.15
C LYS A 109 -16.16 40.06 6.51
N SER A 110 -16.63 40.19 7.74
CA SER A 110 -17.41 41.33 8.23
C SER A 110 -16.61 42.39 8.99
N SER A 111 -15.42 42.08 9.54
CA SER A 111 -14.72 42.99 10.45
C SER A 111 -13.24 43.21 10.15
N GLY A 112 -12.63 42.41 9.26
CA GLY A 112 -11.20 42.57 8.95
C GLY A 112 -10.25 42.18 10.10
N LEU A 113 -10.79 41.68 11.23
CA LEU A 113 -9.99 41.18 12.34
C LEU A 113 -9.57 39.73 12.11
N PHE A 114 -8.35 39.42 12.56
CA PHE A 114 -7.79 38.07 12.58
C PHE A 114 -8.47 37.23 13.67
N ASN A 115 -8.97 36.08 13.28
CA ASN A 115 -9.48 35.07 14.20
C ASN A 115 -8.32 34.15 14.62
N TYR A 116 -7.79 34.37 15.83
CA TYR A 116 -6.75 33.53 16.40
C TYR A 116 -7.24 32.12 16.80
N ASP A 117 -8.56 31.94 16.93
CA ASP A 117 -9.16 30.65 17.32
C ASP A 117 -9.47 29.74 16.13
N ALA A 118 -9.19 30.18 14.89
CA ALA A 118 -9.44 29.38 13.70
C ALA A 118 -8.45 28.21 13.59
N THR A 119 -8.93 26.99 13.84
CA THR A 119 -8.15 25.77 13.65
C THR A 119 -8.24 25.28 12.20
N LEU A 120 -7.09 25.06 11.56
CA LEU A 120 -7.01 24.49 10.20
C LEU A 120 -7.37 23.01 10.22
N ASN A 121 -8.23 22.58 9.29
CA ASN A 121 -8.54 21.17 9.07
C ASN A 121 -7.41 20.50 8.24
N ASP A 122 -7.31 19.18 8.28
CA ASP A 122 -6.32 18.40 7.51
C ASP A 122 -6.35 18.69 6.01
N LYS A 123 -7.53 19.04 5.48
CA LYS A 123 -7.70 19.48 4.09
C LYS A 123 -7.03 20.83 3.82
N ASP A 124 -7.22 21.79 4.73
CA ASP A 124 -6.68 23.15 4.63
C ASP A 124 -5.14 23.13 4.71
N LEU A 125 -4.57 22.31 5.61
CA LEU A 125 -3.12 22.11 5.71
C LEU A 125 -2.50 21.54 4.42
N ARG A 126 -3.22 20.66 3.70
CA ARG A 126 -2.75 20.12 2.41
C ARG A 126 -2.82 21.15 1.28
N ILE A 127 -3.82 22.01 1.28
CA ILE A 127 -3.92 23.15 0.33
C ILE A 127 -2.74 24.10 0.55
N LEU A 128 -2.49 24.49 1.81
CA LEU A 128 -1.37 25.34 2.19
C LEU A 128 -0.02 24.72 1.80
N LYS A 129 0.18 23.42 2.06
CA LYS A 129 1.40 22.70 1.62
C LYS A 129 1.60 22.77 0.11
N LYS A 130 0.52 22.67 -0.67
CA LYS A 130 0.59 22.74 -2.14
C LYS A 130 0.93 24.15 -2.62
N LEU A 131 0.34 25.19 -2.04
CA LEU A 131 0.66 26.59 -2.35
C LEU A 131 2.13 26.92 -2.03
N ILE A 132 2.63 26.44 -0.89
CA ILE A 132 4.06 26.59 -0.52
C ILE A 132 4.98 25.95 -1.56
N ASN A 133 4.66 24.74 -2.03
CA ASN A 133 5.51 24.07 -3.01
C ASN A 133 5.53 24.82 -4.36
N LEU A 134 4.41 25.43 -4.76
CA LEU A 134 4.35 26.27 -5.98
C LEU A 134 5.23 27.50 -5.84
N GLU A 135 5.12 28.23 -4.72
CA GLU A 135 5.92 29.43 -4.49
C GLU A 135 7.42 29.10 -4.40
N GLN A 136 7.78 28.00 -3.75
CA GLN A 136 9.17 27.53 -3.70
C GLN A 136 9.69 27.16 -5.09
N ALA A 137 8.87 26.55 -5.94
CA ALA A 137 9.25 26.25 -7.32
C ALA A 137 9.50 27.53 -8.12
N ASP A 138 8.65 28.55 -7.96
CA ASP A 138 8.81 29.85 -8.62
C ASP A 138 10.07 30.60 -8.14
N ARG A 139 10.37 30.57 -6.84
CA ARG A 139 11.61 31.15 -6.32
C ARG A 139 12.85 30.43 -6.85
N ARG A 140 12.79 29.11 -7.02
CA ARG A 140 13.88 28.31 -7.59
C ARG A 140 14.06 28.56 -9.08
N SER A 141 12.98 28.71 -9.85
CA SER A 141 13.05 28.98 -11.28
C SER A 141 13.61 30.38 -11.56
N LYS A 142 13.24 31.38 -10.75
CA LYS A 142 13.80 32.75 -10.81
C LYS A 142 15.30 32.80 -10.45
N LYS A 143 15.76 31.97 -9.51
CA LYS A 143 17.19 31.87 -9.15
C LYS A 143 18.05 31.20 -10.22
N LYS A 144 17.50 30.33 -11.08
CA LYS A 144 18.23 29.69 -12.18
C LYS A 144 18.34 30.55 -13.45
N LYS A 145 17.54 31.62 -13.55
CA LYS A 145 17.53 32.56 -14.69
C LYS A 145 18.42 33.80 -14.47
N LYS A 146 19.01 33.93 -13.27
CA LYS A 146 20.09 34.87 -12.98
C LYS A 146 21.40 34.11 -12.99
#